data_AF-A0A0S8AE17-F1
#
_entry.id   AF-A0A0S8AE17-F1
#
_cell.length_a   1.000
_cell.length_b   1.000
_cell.length_c   1.000
_cell.angle_alpha   90.00
_cell.angle_beta   90.00
_cell.angle_gamma   90.00
#
_symmetry.space_group_name_H-M   'P 1'
#
loop_
_entity.id
_entity.type
_entity.pdbx_description
1 polymer ?
#
loop_
_entity_poly.entity_id
_entity_poly.type
_entity_poly.pdbx_seq_one_letter_code
_entity_poly.pdbx_strand_id
1 'polypeptide(L)'
;MNFENFLHNTGFAHLETGNVMMILIGVIFIYLAVEKDYEPLLLIPIGLGIIVGNVPPIKGMILGVYDQGSVLYYLYFGVTKGIYPPLIFLGIGAMTDFSTMLSNPKLILLGAAAQIGIFLTFLG
;
A
#
# COMPACT_ATOMS: atom_id res chain seq x y z
N MET A 1 -21.89 -35.39 -1.48
CA MET A 1 -21.03 -34.24 -1.14
C MET A 1 -21.34 -33.89 0.32
N ASN A 2 -20.50 -34.32 1.26
CA ASN A 2 -20.79 -34.24 2.71
C ASN A 2 -20.76 -32.79 3.19
N PHE A 3 -21.70 -32.42 4.06
CA PHE A 3 -21.81 -31.07 4.65
C PHE A 3 -20.54 -30.66 5.44
N GLU A 4 -19.89 -31.64 6.08
CA GLU A 4 -18.56 -31.54 6.70
C GLU A 4 -17.50 -31.02 5.70
N ASN A 5 -17.47 -31.58 4.49
CA ASN A 5 -16.54 -31.15 3.44
C ASN A 5 -16.91 -29.77 2.87
N PHE A 6 -18.18 -29.36 2.94
CA PHE A 6 -18.58 -28.01 2.53
C PHE A 6 -18.07 -26.98 3.54
N LEU A 7 -18.31 -27.19 4.84
CA LEU A 7 -17.82 -26.33 5.93
C LEU A 7 -16.30 -26.19 5.91
N HIS A 8 -15.57 -27.30 5.78
CA HIS A 8 -14.11 -27.29 5.71
C HIS A 8 -13.53 -26.65 4.43
N ASN A 9 -14.30 -26.53 3.34
CA ASN A 9 -13.85 -25.83 2.13
C ASN A 9 -14.33 -24.37 2.05
N THR A 10 -15.10 -23.90 3.06
CA THR A 10 -15.47 -22.48 3.12
C THR A 10 -14.28 -21.61 3.51
N GLY A 11 -14.24 -20.38 2.98
CA GLY A 11 -13.24 -19.38 3.36
C GLY A 11 -13.30 -19.01 4.84
N PHE A 12 -14.46 -19.18 5.48
CA PHE A 12 -14.63 -18.93 6.92
C PHE A 12 -13.89 -19.94 7.79
N ALA A 13 -13.73 -21.19 7.35
CA ALA A 13 -12.99 -22.22 8.09
C ALA A 13 -11.46 -22.00 8.07
N HIS A 14 -10.96 -21.19 7.13
CA HIS A 14 -9.55 -20.85 6.99
C HIS A 14 -9.23 -19.42 7.45
N LEU A 15 -10.17 -18.75 8.14
CA LEU A 15 -9.93 -17.44 8.74
C LEU A 15 -8.98 -17.57 9.93
N GLU A 16 -7.81 -16.98 9.81
CA GLU A 16 -6.94 -16.75 10.96
C GLU A 16 -7.24 -15.40 11.62
N THR A 17 -6.96 -15.29 12.91
CA THR A 17 -7.14 -14.06 13.68
C THR A 17 -6.34 -12.89 13.07
N GLY A 18 -5.17 -13.17 12.49
CA GLY A 18 -4.34 -12.17 11.80
C GLY A 18 -5.05 -11.51 10.62
N ASN A 19 -5.75 -12.30 9.79
CA ASN A 19 -6.50 -11.81 8.64
C ASN A 19 -7.58 -10.81 9.08
N VAL A 20 -8.31 -11.14 10.15
CA VAL A 20 -9.36 -10.27 10.69
C VAL A 20 -8.77 -8.95 11.19
N MET A 21 -7.65 -8.97 11.91
CA MET A 21 -6.98 -7.75 12.37
C MET A 21 -6.50 -6.88 11.20
N MET A 22 -5.88 -7.49 10.19
CA MET A 22 -5.38 -6.75 9.03
C MET A 22 -6.53 -6.15 8.20
N ILE A 23 -7.63 -6.87 8.02
CA ILE A 23 -8.83 -6.33 7.36
C ILE A 23 -9.36 -5.11 8.13
N LEU A 24 -9.42 -5.17 9.46
CA LEU A 24 -9.82 -4.02 10.28
C LEU A 24 -8.87 -2.83 10.08
N ILE A 25 -7.55 -3.06 10.01
CA ILE A 25 -6.57 -2.00 9.71
C ILE A 25 -6.81 -1.41 8.32
N GLY A 26 -7.07 -2.24 7.31
CA GLY A 26 -7.39 -1.78 5.96
C GLY A 26 -8.65 -0.90 5.93
N VAL A 27 -9.69 -1.27 6.68
CA VAL A 27 -10.90 -0.45 6.84
C VAL A 27 -10.60 0.86 7.55
N ILE A 28 -9.75 0.86 8.58
CA ILE A 28 -9.30 2.09 9.27
C ILE A 28 -8.57 3.02 8.29
N PHE A 29 -7.70 2.49 7.43
CA PHE A 29 -6.98 3.29 6.45
C PHE A 29 -7.92 3.92 5.42
N ILE A 30 -8.93 3.19 4.95
CA ILE A 30 -9.96 3.74 4.07
C ILE A 30 -10.78 4.81 4.80
N TYR A 31 -11.14 4.57 6.07
CA TYR A 31 -11.85 5.57 6.87
C TYR A 31 -11.04 6.85 7.04
N LEU A 32 -9.75 6.76 7.38
CA LEU A 32 -8.86 7.93 7.49
C LEU A 32 -8.72 8.68 6.16
N ALA A 33 -8.64 7.95 5.06
CA ALA A 33 -8.55 8.57 3.74
C ALA A 33 -9.82 9.33 3.34
N VAL A 34 -11.00 8.80 3.66
CA VAL A 34 -12.29 9.38 3.23
C VAL A 34 -12.79 10.46 4.19
N GLU A 35 -12.71 10.22 5.51
CA GLU A 35 -13.26 11.13 6.52
C GLU A 35 -12.24 12.19 6.98
N LYS A 36 -10.94 11.89 6.92
CA LYS A 36 -9.86 12.80 7.36
C LYS A 36 -9.03 13.36 6.21
N ASP A 37 -9.35 13.01 4.97
CA ASP A 37 -8.60 13.42 3.77
C ASP A 37 -7.09 13.14 3.87
N TYR A 38 -6.70 12.10 4.62
CA TYR A 38 -5.30 11.71 4.75
C TYR A 38 -4.85 11.01 3.46
N GLU A 39 -4.05 11.70 2.65
CA GLU A 39 -3.47 11.24 1.38
C GLU A 39 -4.37 10.23 0.62
N PRO A 40 -5.60 10.63 0.24
CA PRO A 40 -6.62 9.68 -0.23
C PRO A 40 -6.20 8.92 -1.48
N LEU A 41 -5.38 9.55 -2.32
CA LEU A 41 -4.82 8.95 -3.53
C LEU A 41 -3.92 7.73 -3.25
N LEU A 42 -3.30 7.67 -2.06
CA LEU A 42 -2.42 6.57 -1.65
C LEU A 42 -3.09 5.64 -0.63
N LEU A 43 -3.74 6.19 0.40
CA LEU A 43 -4.30 5.38 1.49
C LEU A 43 -5.49 4.53 1.05
N ILE A 44 -6.32 4.98 0.09
CA ILE A 44 -7.44 4.17 -0.41
C ILE A 44 -6.94 2.92 -1.13
N PRO A 45 -6.03 3.01 -2.13
CA PRO A 45 -5.44 1.82 -2.74
C PRO A 45 -4.71 0.91 -1.75
N ILE A 46 -3.99 1.47 -0.78
CA ILE A 46 -3.29 0.69 0.25
C ILE A 46 -4.28 -0.07 1.13
N GLY A 47 -5.31 0.61 1.64
CA GLY A 47 -6.35 -0.01 2.48
C GLY A 47 -7.11 -1.12 1.74
N LEU A 48 -7.44 -0.90 0.47
CA LEU A 48 -8.06 -1.93 -0.38
C LEU A 48 -7.11 -3.11 -0.60
N GLY A 49 -5.83 -2.86 -0.86
CA GLY A 49 -4.80 -3.90 -1.00
C GLY A 49 -4.64 -4.74 0.26
N ILE A 50 -4.70 -4.12 1.44
CA ILE A 50 -4.68 -4.82 2.74
C ILE A 50 -5.90 -5.72 2.88
N ILE A 51 -7.11 -5.22 2.57
CA ILE A 51 -8.34 -6.01 2.69
C ILE A 51 -8.29 -7.21 1.75
N VAL A 52 -8.02 -6.99 0.45
CA VAL A 52 -8.01 -8.06 -0.57
C VAL A 52 -6.88 -9.06 -0.30
N GLY A 53 -5.69 -8.58 0.07
CA GLY A 53 -4.54 -9.43 0.35
C GLY A 53 -4.67 -10.30 1.60
N ASN A 54 -5.61 -9.97 2.51
CA ASN A 54 -5.88 -10.74 3.73
C ASN A 54 -7.18 -11.56 3.65
N VAL A 55 -7.83 -11.64 2.48
CA VAL A 55 -8.94 -12.57 2.28
C VAL A 55 -8.42 -14.01 2.41
N PRO A 56 -9.05 -14.87 3.22
CA PRO A 56 -8.61 -16.25 3.41
C PRO A 56 -8.45 -17.01 2.10
N PRO A 57 -7.33 -17.74 1.92
CA PRO A 57 -7.11 -18.49 0.70
C PRO A 57 -8.11 -19.63 0.60
N ILE A 58 -8.98 -19.58 -0.41
CA ILE A 58 -9.85 -20.68 -0.79
C ILE A 58 -9.09 -21.55 -1.78
N LYS A 59 -9.15 -22.87 -1.64
CA LYS A 59 -8.51 -23.81 -2.58
C LYS A 59 -8.94 -23.51 -4.02
N GLY A 60 -7.97 -23.19 -4.88
CA GLY A 60 -8.19 -22.85 -6.29
C GLY A 60 -8.29 -21.35 -6.61
N MET A 61 -8.17 -20.48 -5.61
CA MET A 61 -8.21 -19.03 -5.78
C MET A 61 -6.79 -18.46 -5.82
N ILE A 62 -6.37 -17.94 -6.98
CA ILE A 62 -5.05 -17.32 -7.18
C ILE A 62 -5.19 -15.83 -6.84
N LEU A 63 -4.89 -15.45 -5.60
CA LEU A 63 -5.02 -14.05 -5.12
C LEU A 63 -3.73 -13.46 -4.59
N GLY A 64 -2.74 -14.27 -4.20
CA GLY A 64 -1.52 -13.76 -3.58
C GLY A 64 -0.73 -12.84 -4.52
N VAL A 65 -0.04 -11.86 -3.93
CA VAL A 65 0.94 -11.02 -4.66
C VAL A 65 2.15 -11.81 -5.17
N TYR A 66 2.37 -13.01 -4.62
CA TYR A 66 3.45 -13.92 -5.03
C TYR A 66 2.96 -15.07 -5.92
N ASP A 67 1.64 -15.19 -6.12
CA ASP A 67 1.07 -16.25 -6.94
C ASP A 67 1.13 -15.86 -8.42
N GLN A 68 1.89 -16.61 -9.22
CA GLN A 68 1.99 -16.33 -10.66
C GLN A 68 0.61 -16.48 -11.32
N GLY A 69 0.18 -15.43 -12.01
CA GLY A 69 -1.15 -15.36 -12.66
C GLY A 69 -2.23 -14.66 -11.85
N SER A 70 -1.97 -14.30 -10.58
CA SER A 70 -2.88 -13.44 -9.81
C SER A 70 -2.87 -12.00 -10.35
N VAL A 71 -4.02 -11.33 -10.28
CA VAL A 71 -4.13 -9.90 -10.60
C VAL A 71 -3.21 -9.08 -9.68
N LEU A 72 -3.13 -9.42 -8.39
CA LEU A 72 -2.26 -8.73 -7.44
C LEU A 72 -0.78 -8.95 -7.75
N TYR A 73 -0.39 -10.11 -8.29
CA TYR A 73 0.98 -10.35 -8.76
C TYR A 73 1.35 -9.41 -9.91
N TYR A 74 0.47 -9.22 -10.89
CA TYR A 74 0.72 -8.29 -11.99
C TYR A 74 0.78 -6.83 -11.54
N LEU A 75 0.01 -6.45 -10.52
CA LEU A 75 0.12 -5.12 -9.92
C LEU A 75 1.43 -4.99 -9.12
N TYR A 76 1.81 -5.99 -8.33
CA TYR A 76 3.03 -5.95 -7.52
C TYR A 76 4.33 -6.04 -8.35
N PHE A 77 4.24 -6.55 -9.58
CA PHE A 77 5.35 -6.55 -10.54
C PHE A 77 5.93 -5.16 -10.78
N GLY A 78 5.08 -4.14 -10.93
CA GLY A 78 5.55 -2.76 -11.17
C GLY A 78 6.31 -2.16 -9.99
N VAL A 79 6.00 -2.61 -8.76
CA VAL A 79 6.77 -2.26 -7.55
C VAL A 79 8.08 -3.03 -7.51
N THR A 80 8.02 -4.35 -7.71
CA THR A 80 9.20 -5.24 -7.63
C THR A 80 10.25 -4.92 -8.69
N LYS A 81 9.82 -4.52 -9.88
CA LYS A 81 10.71 -4.08 -10.97
C LYS A 81 11.13 -2.63 -10.86
N GLY A 82 10.66 -1.90 -9.85
CA GLY A 82 10.98 -0.49 -9.65
C GLY A 82 10.46 0.42 -10.77
N ILE A 83 9.35 0.06 -11.42
CA ILE A 83 8.74 0.85 -12.49
C ILE A 83 7.86 1.96 -11.90
N TYR A 84 7.02 1.62 -10.92
CA TYR A 84 6.07 2.59 -10.35
C TYR A 84 6.74 3.71 -9.55
N PRO A 85 7.72 3.46 -8.65
CA PRO A 85 8.28 4.55 -7.85
C PRO A 85 8.93 5.67 -8.68
N PRO A 86 9.78 5.39 -9.69
CA PRO A 86 10.33 6.45 -10.55
C PRO A 86 9.29 7.17 -11.38
N LEU A 87 8.25 6.48 -11.87
CA LEU A 87 7.17 7.12 -12.63
C LEU A 87 6.34 8.06 -11.75
N ILE A 88 6.06 7.67 -10.50
CA ILE A 88 5.38 8.53 -9.53
C ILE A 88 6.26 9.75 -9.21
N PHE A 89 7.56 9.57 -8.96
CA PHE A 89 8.46 10.68 -8.70
C PHE A 89 8.66 11.60 -9.91
N LEU A 90 8.66 11.06 -11.12
CA LEU A 90 8.66 11.86 -12.35
C LEU A 90 7.39 12.72 -12.43
N GLY A 91 6.21 12.14 -12.13
CA GLY A 91 4.95 12.88 -12.09
C GLY A 91 4.96 13.99 -11.04
N ILE A 92 5.42 13.71 -9.82
CA ILE A 92 5.56 14.70 -8.75
C ILE A 92 6.51 15.82 -9.18
N GLY A 93 7.67 15.47 -9.76
CA GLY A 93 8.65 16.43 -10.27
C GLY A 93 8.08 17.31 -11.38
N ALA A 94 7.28 16.75 -12.28
CA ALA A 94 6.61 17.49 -13.35
C ALA A 94 5.52 18.45 -12.83
N MET A 95 4.90 18.15 -11.69
CA MET A 95 3.90 19.01 -11.05
C MET A 95 4.52 20.05 -10.08
N THR A 96 5.82 19.97 -9.79
CA THR A 96 6.49 20.84 -8.82
C THR A 96 6.87 22.18 -9.44
N ASP A 97 6.46 23.29 -8.82
CA ASP A 97 6.88 24.64 -9.21
C ASP A 97 8.20 25.03 -8.54
N PHE A 98 9.23 25.29 -9.35
CA PHE A 98 10.57 25.67 -8.91
C PHE A 98 10.76 27.19 -8.77
N SER A 99 9.76 28.01 -9.13
CA SER A 99 9.89 29.47 -9.16
C SER A 99 10.31 30.07 -7.82
N THR A 100 9.75 29.58 -6.72
CA THR A 100 10.09 30.03 -5.36
C THR A 100 11.51 29.59 -4.95
N MET A 101 11.89 28.36 -5.26
CA MET A 101 13.24 27.84 -5.00
C MET A 101 14.31 28.61 -5.79
N LEU A 102 14.06 28.91 -7.06
CA LEU A 102 14.99 29.66 -7.92
C LEU A 102 15.12 31.12 -7.50
N SER A 103 14.02 31.74 -7.07
CA SER A 103 14.01 33.13 -6.60
C SER A 103 14.72 33.33 -5.26
N ASN A 104 14.74 32.31 -4.38
CA ASN A 104 15.44 32.35 -3.10
C ASN A 104 16.18 31.03 -2.83
N PRO A 105 17.41 30.88 -3.32
CA PRO A 105 18.17 29.63 -3.22
C PRO A 105 18.51 29.22 -1.78
N LYS A 106 18.35 30.10 -0.78
CA LYS A 106 18.50 29.73 0.64
C LYS A 106 17.47 28.68 1.08
N LEU A 107 16.33 28.55 0.38
CA LEU A 107 15.34 27.50 0.65
C LEU A 107 15.90 26.08 0.42
N ILE A 108 16.94 25.93 -0.41
CA ILE A 108 17.61 24.65 -0.63
C ILE A 108 18.26 24.14 0.68
N LEU A 109 18.79 25.03 1.51
CA LEU A 109 19.38 24.68 2.82
C LEU A 109 18.33 24.14 3.79
N LEU A 110 17.09 24.60 3.71
CA LEU A 110 15.99 24.05 4.51
C LEU A 110 15.67 22.61 4.09
N GLY A 111 15.70 22.33 2.78
CA GLY A 111 15.57 20.97 2.25
C GLY A 111 16.70 20.04 2.74
N ALA A 112 17.93 20.53 2.81
CA ALA A 112 19.06 19.78 3.37
C ALA A 112 18.86 19.49 4.88
N ALA A 113 18.34 20.45 5.65
CA ALA A 113 18.04 20.25 7.06
C ALA A 113 16.93 19.20 7.27
N ALA A 114 15.92 19.13 6.39
CA ALA A 114 14.88 18.10 6.46
C ALA A 114 15.44 16.67 6.36
N GLN A 115 16.56 16.46 5.65
CA GLN A 115 17.22 15.15 5.54
C GLN A 115 17.85 14.68 6.86
N ILE A 116 18.15 15.58 7.80
CA ILE A 116 18.68 15.22 9.13
C ILE A 116 17.68 14.34 9.89
N GLY A 117 16.37 14.57 9.71
CA GLY A 117 15.33 13.75 10.34
C GLY A 117 15.45 12.27 9.98
N ILE A 118 15.77 11.96 8.71
CA ILE A 118 15.99 10.59 8.24
C ILE A 118 17.21 9.97 8.96
N PHE A 119 18.32 10.70 9.05
CA PHE A 119 19.51 10.20 9.77
C PHE A 119 19.26 9.99 11.26
N LEU A 120 18.46 10.85 11.90
CA LEU A 120 18.09 10.67 13.31
C LEU A 120 17.19 9.44 13.51
N THR A 121 16.25 9.16 12.60
CA THR A 121 15.46 7.93 12.66
C THR A 121 16.28 6.66 12.50
N PHE A 122 17.47 6.73 11.88
CA PHE A 122 18.40 5.58 11.80
C PHE A 122 19.25 5.38 13.05
N LEU A 123 19.36 6.38 13.93
CA LEU A 123 20.17 6.32 15.16
C LEU A 123 19.38 5.78 16.37
N GLY A 124 18.05 5.83 16.32
CA GLY A 124 17.15 5.25 17.32
C GLY A 124 16.77 3.81 16.98
#